data_AF-A0A212PK10-F1
#
_entry.id   AF-A0A212PK10-F1
#
_cell.length_a   1.000
_cell.length_b   1.000
_cell.length_c   1.000
_cell.angle_alpha   90.00
_cell.angle_beta   90.00
_cell.angle_gamma   90.00
#
_symmetry.space_group_name_H-M   'P 1'
#
loop_
_entity.id
_entity.type
_entity.pdbx_description
1 polymer ?
#
loop_
_entity_poly.entity_id
_entity_poly.type
_entity_poly.pdbx_seq_one_letter_code
_entity_poly.pdbx_strand_id
1 'polypeptide(L)'
;MEVKKLNGRHIAVLAADGFEKVELAVPMKAFQLAGATVDVISLRKGRIRGVNLHEPAGKVRVTKTVQDADPKDYDALFIPGGFINPDLLRQSAQAREFAHTFNVSGKPIASICHGPWVLASAGILQGRTITSWPGIRDDVVNAGARWLDQEVVRDGNLLTSRGPQDLPAFVAAVTDLFSGEVPVTEAAPAHATSAPQRNDPPQAVLNALKWIPRPSFRTALGIGAIAVGAAATMRRRHAHV
;
A
#
# COMPACT_ATOMS: atom_id res chain seq x y z
N MET A 1 19.23 -3.42 29.00
CA MET A 1 18.81 -2.76 27.74
C MET A 1 17.67 -3.57 27.18
N GLU A 2 16.53 -2.95 26.89
CA GLU A 2 15.38 -3.64 26.31
C GLU A 2 15.74 -4.08 24.88
N VAL A 3 15.63 -5.39 24.59
CA VAL A 3 15.88 -5.91 23.24
C VAL A 3 14.73 -5.44 22.36
N LYS A 4 15.03 -4.66 21.33
CA LYS A 4 14.00 -4.15 20.43
C LYS A 4 13.48 -5.28 19.53
N LYS A 5 12.16 -5.37 19.38
CA LYS A 5 11.44 -6.47 18.72
C LYS A 5 11.83 -6.75 17.26
N LEU A 6 12.28 -5.73 16.53
CA LEU A 6 12.72 -5.84 15.13
C LEU A 6 14.22 -5.62 14.98
N ASN A 7 15.01 -5.78 16.04
CA ASN A 7 16.45 -5.56 15.97
C ASN A 7 17.10 -6.46 14.91
N GLY A 8 17.84 -5.85 13.98
CA GLY A 8 18.49 -6.55 12.88
C GLY A 8 17.58 -6.91 11.70
N ARG A 9 16.27 -6.58 11.75
CA ARG A 9 15.36 -6.76 10.61
C ARG A 9 15.55 -5.66 9.58
N HIS A 10 15.55 -6.03 8.31
CA HIS A 10 15.59 -5.11 7.17
C HIS A 10 14.28 -5.15 6.40
N ILE A 11 13.53 -4.05 6.39
CA ILE A 11 12.17 -3.99 5.83
C ILE A 11 12.17 -3.15 4.55
N ALA A 12 11.65 -3.72 3.46
CA ALA A 12 11.34 -2.98 2.25
C ALA A 12 9.94 -2.36 2.35
N VAL A 13 9.85 -1.04 2.15
CA VAL A 13 8.58 -0.33 1.96
C VAL A 13 8.42 -0.02 0.48
N LEU A 14 7.51 -0.72 -0.20
CA LEU A 14 7.25 -0.49 -1.62
C LEU A 14 6.18 0.59 -1.79
N ALA A 15 6.58 1.78 -2.25
CA ALA A 15 5.69 2.93 -2.39
C ALA A 15 6.04 3.79 -3.62
N ALA A 16 5.03 4.38 -4.25
CA ALA A 16 5.09 5.37 -5.31
C ALA A 16 4.50 6.71 -4.85
N ASP A 17 4.43 7.71 -5.74
CA ASP A 17 3.72 8.96 -5.45
C ASP A 17 2.24 8.70 -5.12
N GLY A 18 1.68 9.54 -4.27
CA GLY A 18 0.28 9.50 -3.85
C GLY A 18 -0.07 8.38 -2.87
N PHE A 19 0.90 7.95 -2.06
CA PHE A 19 0.65 7.09 -0.90
C PHE A 19 -0.11 7.87 0.18
N GLU A 20 -1.00 7.20 0.91
CA GLU A 20 -1.65 7.81 2.07
C GLU A 20 -0.62 8.03 3.17
N LYS A 21 -0.39 9.30 3.56
CA LYS A 21 0.78 9.69 4.35
C LYS A 21 0.83 8.96 5.68
N VAL A 22 -0.31 8.87 6.36
CA VAL A 22 -0.39 8.25 7.69
C VAL A 22 -0.12 6.74 7.62
N GLU A 23 -0.54 6.09 6.52
CA GLU A 23 -0.34 4.66 6.29
C GLU A 23 1.13 4.29 6.00
N LEU A 24 1.95 5.22 5.50
CA LEU A 24 3.40 5.00 5.39
C LEU A 24 4.13 5.45 6.66
N ALA A 25 3.89 6.70 7.09
CA ALA A 25 4.72 7.34 8.11
C ALA A 25 4.61 6.67 9.48
N VAL A 26 3.40 6.24 9.88
CA VAL A 26 3.19 5.64 11.21
C VAL A 26 3.82 4.24 11.29
N PRO A 27 3.53 3.28 10.39
CA PRO A 27 4.18 1.96 10.45
C PRO A 27 5.70 2.05 10.26
N MET A 28 6.19 2.85 9.31
CA MET A 28 7.63 3.03 9.10
C MET A 28 8.34 3.53 10.36
N LYS A 29 7.75 4.51 11.06
CA LYS A 29 8.33 5.03 12.31
C LYS A 29 8.29 3.98 13.43
N ALA A 30 7.21 3.20 13.53
CA ALA A 30 7.10 2.10 14.49
C ALA A 30 8.20 1.06 14.26
N PHE A 31 8.45 0.68 13.01
CA PHE A 31 9.50 -0.29 12.65
C PHE A 31 10.89 0.18 13.08
N GLN A 32 11.21 1.44 12.77
CA GLN A 32 12.47 2.07 13.15
C GLN A 32 12.64 2.16 14.67
N LEU A 33 11.58 2.53 15.40
CA LEU A 33 11.61 2.57 16.88
C LEU A 33 11.84 1.18 17.45
N ALA A 34 11.23 0.15 16.86
CA ALA A 34 11.41 -1.26 17.17
C ALA A 34 12.74 -1.86 16.66
N GLY A 35 13.64 -1.06 16.07
CA GLY A 35 15.01 -1.47 15.77
C GLY A 35 15.26 -1.99 14.36
N ALA A 36 14.27 -1.92 13.46
CA ALA A 36 14.45 -2.29 12.07
C ALA A 36 15.20 -1.22 11.27
N THR A 37 15.99 -1.67 10.29
CA THR A 37 16.40 -0.84 9.15
C THR A 37 15.26 -0.83 8.13
N VAL A 38 14.94 0.33 7.55
CA VAL A 38 13.83 0.45 6.61
C VAL A 38 14.26 1.20 5.36
N ASP A 39 14.05 0.57 4.21
CA ASP A 39 14.29 1.16 2.90
C ASP A 39 13.00 1.46 2.16
N VAL A 40 12.90 2.66 1.59
CA VAL A 40 11.78 3.05 0.74
C VAL A 40 12.14 2.72 -0.70
N ILE A 41 11.47 1.71 -1.26
CA ILE A 41 11.64 1.22 -2.62
C ILE A 41 10.56 1.83 -3.51
N SER A 42 10.95 2.44 -4.62
CA SER A 42 10.01 3.18 -5.49
C SER A 42 10.27 2.99 -6.98
N LEU A 43 9.34 3.43 -7.80
CA LEU A 43 9.43 3.38 -9.27
C LEU A 43 10.46 4.37 -9.83
N ARG A 44 10.87 5.38 -9.05
CA ARG A 44 11.82 6.42 -9.46
C ARG A 44 12.69 6.90 -8.31
N LYS A 45 13.86 7.45 -8.63
CA LYS A 45 14.78 8.05 -7.65
C LYS A 45 14.22 9.36 -7.06
N GLY A 46 14.87 9.84 -6.00
CA GLY A 46 14.62 11.15 -5.40
C GLY A 46 13.62 11.10 -4.24
N ARG A 47 12.49 11.79 -4.38
CA ARG A 47 11.45 11.85 -3.34
C ARG A 47 10.06 11.61 -3.92
N ILE A 48 9.26 10.79 -3.26
CA ILE A 48 7.85 10.56 -3.54
C ILE A 48 6.97 11.41 -2.62
N ARG A 49 5.85 11.91 -3.14
CA ARG A 49 4.89 12.77 -2.44
C ARG A 49 3.75 11.93 -1.88
N GLY A 50 3.48 12.03 -0.58
CA GLY A 50 2.26 11.45 0.01
C GLY A 50 1.07 12.38 -0.15
N VAL A 51 -0.12 11.88 0.15
CA VAL A 51 -1.37 12.62 0.25
C VAL A 51 -2.02 12.41 1.61
N ASN A 52 -2.91 13.31 2.01
CA ASN A 52 -3.91 13.07 3.06
C ASN A 52 -5.26 13.02 2.35
N LEU A 53 -5.81 11.83 2.13
CA LEU A 53 -6.89 11.57 1.19
C LEU A 53 -6.53 11.98 -0.25
N HIS A 54 -6.81 13.24 -0.61
CA HIS A 54 -6.55 13.79 -1.95
C HIS A 54 -5.68 15.06 -1.90
N GLU A 55 -5.36 15.57 -0.70
CA GLU A 55 -4.54 16.77 -0.53
C GLU A 55 -3.05 16.43 -0.49
N PRO A 56 -2.18 17.15 -1.23
CA PRO A 56 -0.75 16.93 -1.19
C PRO A 56 -0.17 17.04 0.23
N ALA A 57 0.59 16.04 0.66
CA ALA A 57 1.19 15.96 1.97
C ALA A 57 2.73 15.94 1.92
N GLY A 58 3.41 15.48 2.97
CA GLY A 58 4.88 15.44 3.04
C GLY A 58 5.52 14.57 1.94
N LYS A 59 6.81 14.79 1.68
CA LYS A 59 7.62 13.94 0.78
C LYS A 59 8.48 12.97 1.60
N VAL A 60 8.69 11.77 1.09
CA VAL A 60 9.62 10.77 1.63
C VAL A 60 10.74 10.53 0.62
N ARG A 61 11.98 10.37 1.11
CA ARG A 61 13.14 10.06 0.28
C ARG A 61 13.11 8.59 -0.12
N VAL A 62 13.35 8.32 -1.40
CA VAL A 62 13.51 6.97 -1.92
C VAL A 62 14.93 6.50 -1.61
N THR A 63 15.07 5.32 -1.01
CA THR A 63 16.38 4.69 -0.79
C THR A 63 16.90 4.07 -2.07
N LYS A 64 16.09 3.19 -2.69
CA LYS A 64 16.42 2.49 -3.94
C LYS A 64 15.23 2.49 -4.89
N THR A 65 15.50 2.39 -6.19
CA THR A 65 14.42 2.07 -7.14
C THR A 65 14.11 0.58 -7.08
N VAL A 66 12.93 0.17 -7.55
CA VAL A 66 12.59 -1.27 -7.70
C VAL A 66 13.62 -2.00 -8.57
N GLN A 67 14.19 -1.33 -9.58
CA GLN A 67 15.22 -1.90 -10.45
C GLN A 67 16.56 -2.11 -9.71
N ASP A 68 16.88 -1.26 -8.73
CA ASP A 68 18.15 -1.28 -8.01
C ASP A 68 18.09 -2.14 -6.71
N ALA A 69 16.91 -2.65 -6.35
CA ALA A 69 16.69 -3.37 -5.09
C ALA A 69 16.54 -4.87 -5.34
N ASP A 70 17.29 -5.70 -4.60
CA ASP A 70 17.10 -7.15 -4.58
C ASP A 70 16.15 -7.55 -3.43
N PRO A 71 15.01 -8.21 -3.69
CA PRO A 71 14.13 -8.76 -2.64
C PRO A 71 14.83 -9.65 -1.62
N LYS A 72 15.98 -10.25 -1.96
CA LYS A 72 16.75 -11.12 -1.07
C LYS A 72 17.38 -10.35 0.10
N ASP A 73 17.67 -9.05 -0.07
CA ASP A 73 18.32 -8.18 0.92
C ASP A 73 17.41 -7.79 2.11
N TYR A 74 16.13 -8.12 2.04
CA TYR A 74 15.12 -7.70 3.02
C TYR A 74 14.46 -8.89 3.69
N ASP A 75 14.13 -8.76 4.97
CA ASP A 75 13.40 -9.78 5.73
C ASP A 75 11.90 -9.72 5.47
N ALA A 76 11.35 -8.54 5.18
CA ALA A 76 9.91 -8.34 5.04
C ALA A 76 9.55 -7.21 4.06
N LEU A 77 8.32 -7.27 3.55
CA LEU A 77 7.74 -6.29 2.63
C LEU A 77 6.53 -5.60 3.26
N PHE A 78 6.50 -4.28 3.19
CA PHE A 78 5.34 -3.46 3.54
C PHE A 78 4.86 -2.64 2.32
N ILE A 79 3.55 -2.68 2.04
CA ILE A 79 2.90 -1.93 0.95
C ILE A 79 1.79 -1.04 1.54
N PRO A 80 2.03 0.28 1.73
CA PRO A 80 1.00 1.21 2.16
C PRO A 80 -0.07 1.42 1.07
N GLY A 81 -1.22 1.98 1.44
CA GLY A 81 -2.28 2.31 0.51
C GLY A 81 -2.18 3.74 -0.05
N GLY A 82 -3.30 4.46 -0.04
CA GLY A 82 -3.56 5.62 -0.91
C GLY A 82 -4.12 5.19 -2.27
N PHE A 83 -4.90 6.04 -2.95
CA PHE A 83 -5.52 5.68 -4.24
C PHE A 83 -4.49 5.56 -5.37
N ILE A 84 -3.56 6.51 -5.44
CA ILE A 84 -2.63 6.66 -6.57
C ILE A 84 -1.44 5.70 -6.44
N ASN A 85 -0.89 5.55 -5.24
CA ASN A 85 0.30 4.74 -4.99
C ASN A 85 0.21 3.29 -5.52
N PRO A 86 -0.73 2.45 -5.04
CA PRO A 86 -0.85 1.08 -5.49
C PRO A 86 -1.29 0.97 -6.95
N ASP A 87 -2.01 1.95 -7.49
CA ASP A 87 -2.37 1.99 -8.91
C ASP A 87 -1.12 2.20 -9.80
N LEU A 88 -0.21 3.09 -9.41
CA LEU A 88 1.07 3.25 -10.11
C LEU A 88 1.94 1.98 -9.98
N LEU A 89 1.99 1.39 -8.79
CA LEU A 89 2.80 0.19 -8.54
C LEU A 89 2.28 -1.02 -9.34
N ARG A 90 0.97 -1.26 -9.38
CA ARG A 90 0.40 -2.45 -10.05
C ARG A 90 0.61 -2.43 -11.57
N GLN A 91 0.78 -1.26 -12.18
CA GLN A 91 1.10 -1.12 -13.61
C GLN A 91 2.56 -1.51 -13.93
N SER A 92 3.46 -1.46 -12.95
CA SER A 92 4.86 -1.84 -13.12
C SER A 92 5.07 -3.35 -13.00
N ALA A 93 5.54 -3.98 -14.08
CA ALA A 93 5.93 -5.40 -14.05
C ALA A 93 7.01 -5.67 -13.00
N GLN A 94 7.98 -4.77 -12.86
CA GLN A 94 9.06 -4.92 -11.88
C GLN A 94 8.55 -4.85 -10.43
N ALA A 95 7.61 -3.95 -10.13
CA ALA A 95 7.06 -3.84 -8.78
C ALA A 95 6.19 -5.06 -8.42
N ARG A 96 5.43 -5.58 -9.39
CA ARG A 96 4.69 -6.83 -9.24
C ARG A 96 5.62 -8.00 -8.98
N GLU A 97 6.69 -8.15 -9.75
CA GLU A 97 7.67 -9.21 -9.56
C GLU A 97 8.40 -9.09 -8.22
N PHE A 98 8.74 -7.85 -7.80
CA PHE A 98 9.33 -7.58 -6.50
C PHE A 98 8.43 -8.12 -5.39
N ALA A 99 7.13 -7.79 -5.39
CA ALA A 99 6.17 -8.31 -4.41
C ALA A 99 5.97 -9.83 -4.51
N HIS A 100 5.86 -10.37 -5.72
CA HIS A 100 5.72 -11.80 -5.97
C HIS A 100 6.90 -12.60 -5.40
N THR A 101 8.12 -12.08 -5.53
CA THR A 101 9.35 -12.70 -5.00
C THR A 101 9.31 -12.88 -3.47
N PHE A 102 8.74 -11.93 -2.71
CA PHE A 102 8.54 -12.12 -1.27
C PHE A 102 7.57 -13.27 -0.98
N ASN A 103 6.50 -13.38 -1.76
CA ASN A 103 5.48 -14.41 -1.56
C ASN A 103 6.04 -15.80 -1.82
N VAL A 104 6.72 -16.03 -2.95
CA VAL A 104 7.34 -17.34 -3.27
C VAL A 104 8.46 -17.72 -2.31
N SER A 105 9.14 -16.72 -1.72
CA SER A 105 10.18 -16.94 -0.71
C SER A 105 9.61 -17.18 0.69
N GLY A 106 8.28 -17.14 0.88
CA GLY A 106 7.63 -17.27 2.17
C GLY A 106 7.93 -16.14 3.15
N LYS A 107 8.54 -15.03 2.68
CA LYS A 107 8.87 -13.88 3.53
C LYS A 107 7.59 -13.14 3.95
N PRO A 108 7.54 -12.53 5.14
CA PRO A 108 6.42 -11.71 5.56
C PRO A 108 6.07 -10.58 4.59
N ILE A 109 4.78 -10.42 4.32
CA ILE A 109 4.19 -9.33 3.54
C ILE A 109 3.09 -8.68 4.36
N ALA A 110 3.11 -7.36 4.45
CA ALA A 110 2.01 -6.60 5.03
C ALA A 110 1.50 -5.54 4.05
N SER A 111 0.18 -5.36 3.98
CA SER A 111 -0.44 -4.35 3.13
C SER A 111 -1.69 -3.75 3.76
N ILE A 112 -1.97 -2.47 3.49
CA ILE A 112 -3.10 -1.77 4.08
C ILE A 112 -3.89 -0.99 3.03
N CYS A 113 -5.20 -0.84 3.25
CA CYS A 113 -6.08 0.00 2.45
C CYS A 113 -6.14 -0.45 0.98
N HIS A 114 -5.68 0.37 0.05
CA HIS A 114 -5.65 0.03 -1.38
C HIS A 114 -4.40 -0.74 -1.79
N GLY A 115 -3.41 -0.89 -0.90
CA GLY A 115 -2.18 -1.65 -1.14
C GLY A 115 -2.40 -3.06 -1.72
N PRO A 116 -3.45 -3.82 -1.31
CA PRO A 116 -3.75 -5.14 -1.88
C PRO A 116 -4.03 -5.17 -3.38
N TRP A 117 -4.28 -4.05 -4.07
CA TRP A 117 -4.29 -4.03 -5.55
C TRP A 117 -2.97 -4.50 -6.16
N VAL A 118 -1.83 -4.21 -5.51
CA VAL A 118 -0.51 -4.68 -5.93
C VAL A 118 -0.45 -6.20 -5.79
N LEU A 119 -0.95 -6.74 -4.67
CA LEU A 119 -0.98 -8.19 -4.41
C LEU A 119 -1.87 -8.93 -5.42
N ALA A 120 -3.04 -8.38 -5.73
CA ALA A 120 -3.95 -8.92 -6.75
C ALA A 120 -3.25 -9.01 -8.11
N SER A 121 -2.63 -7.91 -8.52
CA SER A 121 -1.97 -7.82 -9.83
C SER A 121 -0.67 -8.62 -9.92
N ALA A 122 -0.05 -8.92 -8.78
CA ALA A 122 1.12 -9.79 -8.64
C ALA A 122 0.75 -11.29 -8.50
N GLY A 123 -0.54 -11.65 -8.56
CA GLY A 123 -0.98 -13.05 -8.49
C GLY A 123 -0.87 -13.69 -7.09
N ILE A 124 -0.78 -12.88 -6.03
CA ILE A 124 -0.53 -13.36 -4.66
C ILE A 124 -1.81 -13.83 -3.95
N LEU A 125 -2.98 -13.39 -4.42
CA LEU A 125 -4.25 -13.51 -3.68
C LEU A 125 -5.01 -14.83 -3.89
N GLN A 126 -4.64 -15.65 -4.87
CA GLN A 126 -5.37 -16.87 -5.17
C GLN A 126 -5.47 -17.79 -3.94
N GLY A 127 -6.70 -18.09 -3.51
CA GLY A 127 -6.98 -18.96 -2.37
C GLY A 127 -6.70 -18.35 -0.99
N ARG A 128 -6.24 -17.09 -0.93
CA ARG A 128 -5.93 -16.39 0.33
C ARG A 128 -7.19 -15.85 1.01
N THR A 129 -7.08 -15.56 2.29
CA THR A 129 -8.09 -14.82 3.04
C THR A 129 -7.48 -13.51 3.51
N ILE A 130 -8.04 -12.38 3.09
CA ILE A 130 -7.48 -11.05 3.37
C ILE A 130 -8.57 -10.04 3.70
N THR A 131 -8.15 -8.85 4.13
CA THR A 131 -8.98 -7.64 4.13
C THR A 131 -8.31 -6.55 3.28
N SER A 132 -9.00 -5.44 3.06
CA SER A 132 -8.50 -4.29 2.31
C SER A 132 -9.44 -3.10 2.50
N TRP A 133 -9.15 -1.99 1.82
CA TRP A 133 -10.13 -0.93 1.66
C TRP A 133 -11.44 -1.51 1.06
N PRO A 134 -12.62 -1.27 1.67
CA PRO A 134 -13.86 -1.89 1.21
C PRO A 134 -14.21 -1.62 -0.25
N GLY A 135 -13.76 -0.47 -0.78
CA GLY A 135 -13.98 -0.10 -2.18
C GLY A 135 -13.26 -1.00 -3.20
N ILE A 136 -12.27 -1.79 -2.79
CA ILE A 136 -11.53 -2.71 -3.67
C ILE A 136 -11.85 -4.18 -3.40
N ARG A 137 -12.92 -4.46 -2.66
CA ARG A 137 -13.37 -5.83 -2.34
C ARG A 137 -13.48 -6.68 -3.60
N ASP A 138 -14.14 -6.17 -4.63
CA ASP A 138 -14.39 -6.97 -5.84
C ASP A 138 -13.09 -7.26 -6.61
N ASP A 139 -12.10 -6.37 -6.61
CA ASP A 139 -10.76 -6.69 -7.12
C ASP A 139 -10.13 -7.86 -6.37
N VAL A 140 -10.25 -7.86 -5.04
CA VAL A 140 -9.73 -8.94 -4.19
C VAL A 140 -10.43 -10.27 -4.48
N VAL A 141 -11.76 -10.26 -4.56
CA VAL A 141 -12.56 -11.46 -4.82
C VAL A 141 -12.31 -12.00 -6.23
N ASN A 142 -12.25 -11.12 -7.23
CA ASN A 142 -11.96 -11.50 -8.61
C ASN A 142 -10.53 -12.04 -8.78
N ALA A 143 -9.60 -11.67 -7.90
CA ALA A 143 -8.25 -12.23 -7.83
C ALA A 143 -8.17 -13.57 -7.07
N GLY A 144 -9.32 -14.15 -6.70
CA GLY A 144 -9.43 -15.47 -6.09
C GLY A 144 -9.25 -15.51 -4.58
N ALA A 145 -9.24 -14.35 -3.90
CA ALA A 145 -9.19 -14.28 -2.44
C ALA A 145 -10.59 -14.21 -1.81
N ARG A 146 -10.65 -14.62 -0.54
CA ARG A 146 -11.77 -14.36 0.37
C ARG A 146 -11.54 -13.01 1.04
N TRP A 147 -12.52 -12.11 0.96
CA TRP A 147 -12.43 -10.79 1.56
C TRP A 147 -13.23 -10.73 2.87
N LEU A 148 -12.60 -10.34 3.98
CA LEU A 148 -13.25 -10.16 5.28
C LEU A 148 -13.29 -8.67 5.65
N ASP A 149 -14.41 -8.20 6.20
CA ASP A 149 -14.50 -6.85 6.77
C ASP A 149 -14.00 -6.83 8.22
N GLN A 150 -12.70 -7.03 8.41
CA GLN A 150 -12.04 -7.10 9.72
C GLN A 150 -10.88 -6.10 9.79
N GLU A 151 -10.57 -5.62 10.99
CA GLU A 151 -9.53 -4.61 11.23
C GLU A 151 -8.15 -5.09 10.73
N VAL A 152 -7.81 -6.33 11.04
CA VAL A 152 -6.58 -7.01 10.59
C VAL A 152 -6.92 -8.44 10.23
N VAL A 153 -6.41 -8.91 9.09
CA VAL A 153 -6.50 -10.31 8.68
C VAL A 153 -5.10 -10.82 8.40
N ARG A 154 -4.73 -11.92 9.08
CA ARG A 154 -3.50 -12.68 8.81
C ARG A 154 -3.88 -14.00 8.16
N ASP A 155 -3.19 -14.30 7.05
CA ASP A 155 -3.25 -15.59 6.39
C ASP A 155 -1.82 -16.04 6.09
N GLY A 156 -1.24 -16.80 7.01
CA GLY A 156 0.14 -17.24 6.93
C GLY A 156 1.14 -16.08 6.99
N ASN A 157 1.90 -15.89 5.90
CA ASN A 157 2.91 -14.83 5.77
C ASN A 157 2.34 -13.48 5.32
N LEU A 158 1.04 -13.41 5.02
CA LEU A 158 0.38 -12.19 4.55
C LEU A 158 -0.49 -11.60 5.65
N LEU A 159 -0.30 -10.32 5.95
CA LEU A 159 -1.12 -9.55 6.86
C LEU A 159 -1.71 -8.33 6.16
N THR A 160 -3.01 -8.14 6.32
CA THR A 160 -3.75 -7.06 5.66
C THR A 160 -4.64 -6.29 6.61
N SER A 161 -4.93 -5.02 6.30
CA SER A 161 -5.81 -4.14 7.08
C SER A 161 -6.57 -3.14 6.20
N ARG A 162 -7.69 -2.57 6.67
CA ARG A 162 -8.62 -1.82 5.80
C ARG A 162 -8.24 -0.37 5.58
N GLY A 163 -7.57 0.30 6.51
CA GLY A 163 -7.27 1.73 6.34
C GLY A 163 -6.82 2.44 7.61
N PRO A 164 -6.74 3.79 7.60
CA PRO A 164 -6.16 4.57 8.69
C PRO A 164 -6.81 4.34 10.05
N GLN A 165 -8.11 4.03 10.07
CA GLN A 165 -8.86 3.74 11.29
C GLN A 165 -8.39 2.48 12.02
N ASP A 166 -7.70 1.58 11.32
CA ASP A 166 -7.22 0.29 11.83
C ASP A 166 -5.71 0.33 12.17
N LEU A 167 -5.05 1.50 12.05
CA LEU A 167 -3.61 1.63 12.23
C LEU A 167 -3.08 1.13 13.59
N PRO A 168 -3.75 1.37 14.74
CA PRO A 168 -3.27 0.87 16.02
C PRO A 168 -3.12 -0.66 16.04
N ALA A 169 -4.15 -1.40 15.61
CA ALA A 169 -4.09 -2.86 15.56
C ALA A 169 -3.15 -3.35 14.45
N PHE A 170 -3.17 -2.69 13.28
CA PHE A 170 -2.29 -3.03 12.16
C PHE A 170 -0.81 -2.92 12.56
N VAL A 171 -0.40 -1.82 13.19
CA VAL A 171 1.00 -1.58 13.60
C VAL A 171 1.47 -2.62 14.63
N ALA A 172 0.63 -2.97 15.59
CA ALA A 172 0.95 -4.04 16.54
C ALA A 172 1.16 -5.37 15.80
N ALA A 173 0.18 -5.79 15.01
CA ALA A 173 0.19 -7.09 14.37
C ALA A 173 1.29 -7.24 13.29
N VAL A 174 1.59 -6.18 12.53
CA VAL A 174 2.69 -6.22 11.54
C VAL A 174 4.06 -6.24 12.21
N THR A 175 4.23 -5.56 13.35
CA THR A 175 5.48 -5.61 14.13
C THR A 175 5.70 -7.03 14.66
N ASP A 176 4.64 -7.69 15.11
CA ASP A 176 4.68 -9.09 15.53
C ASP A 176 5.05 -10.02 14.37
N LEU A 177 4.40 -9.86 13.22
CA LEU A 177 4.70 -10.63 12.01
C LEU A 177 6.17 -10.46 11.57
N PHE A 178 6.68 -9.24 11.54
CA PHE A 178 8.04 -8.94 11.07
C PHE A 178 9.14 -9.34 12.06
N SER A 179 8.79 -9.51 13.35
CA SER A 179 9.73 -10.04 14.35
C SER A 179 10.09 -11.51 14.10
N GLY A 180 9.17 -12.28 13.49
CA GLY A 180 9.28 -13.73 13.34
C GLY A 180 9.01 -14.52 14.62
N GLU A 181 8.65 -13.86 15.73
CA GLU A 181 8.34 -14.51 17.01
C GLU A 181 7.02 -15.28 16.97
N VAL A 182 6.06 -14.85 16.13
CA VAL A 182 4.79 -15.54 15.94
C VAL A 182 4.87 -16.42 14.69
N PRO A 183 4.84 -17.76 14.83
CA PRO A 183 4.91 -18.68 13.71
C PRO A 183 3.90 -18.33 12.62
N VAL A 184 4.30 -18.53 11.36
CA VAL A 184 3.54 -18.21 10.14
C VAL A 184 2.32 -19.14 9.96
N THR A 185 1.88 -19.85 10.99
CA THR A 185 0.89 -20.93 10.90
C THR A 185 -0.55 -20.52 11.21
N GLU A 186 -0.80 -19.29 11.65
CA GLU A 186 -2.18 -18.82 11.85
C GLU A 186 -2.81 -18.46 10.50
N ALA A 187 -3.42 -19.47 9.86
CA ALA A 187 -4.21 -19.30 8.66
C ALA A 187 -5.64 -18.88 9.07
N ALA A 188 -6.17 -17.85 8.42
CA ALA A 188 -7.57 -17.51 8.57
C ALA A 188 -8.47 -18.69 8.14
N PRO A 189 -9.63 -18.89 8.78
CA PRO A 189 -10.45 -20.08 8.57
C PRO A 189 -10.83 -20.28 7.10
N ALA A 190 -10.46 -21.43 6.54
CA ALA A 190 -10.62 -21.78 5.12
C ALA A 190 -12.08 -21.82 4.60
N HIS A 191 -13.05 -21.80 5.52
CA HIS A 191 -14.48 -21.96 5.22
C HIS A 191 -15.28 -20.64 5.23
N ALA A 192 -14.66 -19.48 5.46
CA ALA A 192 -15.39 -18.21 5.45
C ALA A 192 -15.73 -17.79 4.01
N THR A 193 -17.00 -17.51 3.71
CA THR A 193 -17.37 -16.79 2.49
C THR A 193 -16.94 -15.32 2.58
N SER A 194 -16.65 -14.66 1.46
CA SER A 194 -16.36 -13.22 1.47
C SER A 194 -17.51 -12.44 2.11
N ALA A 195 -17.18 -11.51 3.00
CA ALA A 195 -18.14 -10.57 3.57
C ALA A 195 -18.85 -9.81 2.43
N PRO A 196 -20.13 -9.41 2.61
CA PRO A 196 -20.88 -8.72 1.57
C PRO A 196 -20.29 -7.32 1.27
N GLN A 197 -20.64 -6.77 0.11
CA GLN A 197 -20.37 -5.37 -0.20
C GLN A 197 -21.11 -4.47 0.79
N ARG A 198 -20.49 -3.34 1.17
CA ARG A 198 -21.18 -2.33 1.98
C ARG A 198 -22.19 -1.56 1.13
N ASN A 199 -23.35 -1.28 1.72
CA ASN A 199 -24.36 -0.40 1.09
C ASN A 199 -24.07 1.09 1.37
N ASP A 200 -23.33 1.38 2.44
CA ASP A 200 -23.00 2.74 2.86
C ASP A 200 -21.49 3.02 2.75
N PRO A 201 -21.11 4.26 2.44
CA PRO A 201 -19.71 4.67 2.43
C PRO A 201 -19.10 4.57 3.85
N PRO A 202 -17.80 4.28 3.98
CA PRO A 202 -17.13 4.23 5.28
C PRO A 202 -17.26 5.56 6.03
N GLN A 203 -17.84 5.53 7.23
CA GLN A 203 -18.09 6.74 8.02
C GLN A 203 -16.80 7.49 8.38
N ALA A 204 -15.68 6.78 8.53
CA ALA A 204 -14.38 7.40 8.73
C ALA A 204 -14.00 8.35 7.58
N VAL A 205 -14.32 7.99 6.33
CA VAL A 205 -14.08 8.85 5.16
C VAL A 205 -15.05 10.01 5.15
N LEU A 206 -16.35 9.78 5.37
CA LEU A 206 -17.31 10.87 5.45
C LEU A 206 -16.95 11.90 6.52
N ASN A 207 -16.45 11.44 7.66
CA ASN A 207 -16.00 12.32 8.74
C ASN A 207 -14.73 13.07 8.37
N ALA A 208 -13.77 12.44 7.69
CA ALA A 208 -12.56 13.12 7.22
C ALA A 208 -12.85 14.14 6.11
N LEU A 209 -13.80 13.85 5.21
CA LEU A 209 -14.25 14.76 4.14
C LEU A 209 -14.83 16.07 4.68
N LYS A 210 -15.46 16.08 5.86
CA LYS A 210 -16.00 17.31 6.48
C LYS A 210 -14.94 18.37 6.78
N TRP A 211 -13.68 17.96 6.92
CA TRP A 211 -12.56 18.83 7.27
C TRP A 211 -11.71 19.24 6.07
N ILE A 212 -12.09 18.83 4.87
CA ILE A 212 -11.38 19.20 3.65
C ILE A 212 -11.76 20.64 3.28
N PRO A 213 -10.77 21.56 3.19
CA PRO A 213 -11.04 22.91 2.74
C PRO A 213 -11.50 22.89 1.28
N ARG A 214 -12.42 23.79 0.92
CA ARG A 214 -12.86 23.93 -0.48
C ARG A 214 -11.65 24.20 -1.39
N PRO A 215 -11.58 23.59 -2.58
CA PRO A 215 -10.45 23.80 -3.48
C PRO A 215 -10.32 25.28 -3.81
N SER A 216 -9.09 25.79 -3.71
CA SER A 216 -8.80 27.18 -4.11
C SER A 216 -8.99 27.34 -5.62
N PHE A 217 -9.34 28.56 -6.06
CA PHE A 217 -9.48 28.90 -7.49
C PHE A 217 -8.22 28.52 -8.32
N ARG A 218 -7.04 28.55 -7.71
CA ARG A 218 -5.76 28.18 -8.34
C ARG A 218 -5.64 26.69 -8.65
N THR A 219 -6.26 25.82 -7.85
CA THR A 219 -6.28 24.37 -8.05
C THR A 219 -7.17 24.00 -9.26
N ALA A 220 -8.28 24.70 -9.45
CA ALA A 220 -9.17 24.51 -10.60
C ALA A 220 -8.50 24.88 -11.96
N LEU A 221 -7.67 25.93 -11.98
CA LEU A 221 -6.94 26.34 -13.18
C LEU A 221 -5.85 25.34 -13.61
N GLY A 222 -5.21 24.65 -12.67
CA GLY A 222 -4.14 23.68 -12.97
C GLY A 222 -4.61 22.48 -13.80
N ILE A 223 -5.82 21.97 -13.53
CA ILE A 223 -6.41 20.85 -14.28
C ILE A 223 -6.71 21.26 -15.73
N GLY A 224 -7.19 22.49 -15.95
CA GLY A 224 -7.45 23.02 -17.30
C GLY A 224 -6.18 23.17 -18.16
N ALA A 225 -5.06 23.55 -17.56
CA ALA A 225 -3.80 23.75 -18.28
C ALA A 225 -3.21 22.44 -18.85
N ILE A 226 -3.37 21.31 -18.13
CA ILE A 226 -2.88 19.99 -18.59
C ILE A 226 -3.67 19.53 -19.83
N ALA A 227 -4.99 19.71 -19.84
CA ALA A 227 -5.84 19.35 -20.97
C ALA A 227 -5.54 20.20 -22.22
N VAL A 228 -5.33 21.52 -22.05
CA VAL A 228 -4.99 22.42 -23.16
C VAL A 228 -3.59 22.13 -23.72
N GLY A 229 -2.61 21.82 -22.87
CA GLY A 229 -1.26 21.45 -23.29
C GLY A 229 -1.21 20.15 -24.10
N ALA A 230 -1.98 19.14 -23.70
CA ALA A 230 -2.11 17.87 -24.43
C ALA A 230 -2.80 18.05 -25.80
N ALA A 231 -3.85 18.88 -25.87
CA ALA A 231 -4.54 19.17 -27.13
C ALA A 231 -3.66 19.96 -28.12
N ALA A 232 -2.86 20.92 -27.62
CA ALA A 232 -1.95 21.71 -28.45
C ALA A 232 -0.79 20.88 -29.03
N THR A 233 -0.29 19.91 -28.26
CA THR A 233 0.77 19.00 -28.72
C THR A 233 0.27 17.95 -29.70
N MET A 234 -0.96 17.45 -29.55
CA MET A 234 -1.61 16.59 -30.55
C MET A 234 -1.87 17.33 -31.86
N ARG A 235 -2.33 18.59 -31.83
CA ARG A 235 -2.55 19.39 -33.06
C ARG A 235 -1.25 19.66 -33.84
N ARG A 236 -0.11 19.85 -33.17
CA ARG A 236 1.19 20.03 -33.85
C ARG A 236 1.71 18.76 -34.53
N ARG A 237 1.40 17.57 -34.00
CA ARG A 237 1.81 16.30 -34.62
C ARG A 237 1.04 15.97 -35.90
N HIS A 238 -0.20 16.44 -36.03
CA HIS A 238 -1.00 16.30 -37.25
C HIS A 238 -0.73 17.35 -38.33
N ALA A 239 0.04 18.40 -38.04
CA ALA A 239 0.39 19.44 -39.00
C ALA A 239 1.72 19.18 -39.75
N HIS A 240 2.41 18.08 -39.45
CA HIS A 240 3.70 17.70 -40.02
C HIS A 240 3.73 16.29 -40.65
N VAL A 241 2.55 15.77 -41.02
CA VAL A 241 2.36 14.60 -41.88
C VAL A 241 1.56 15.06 -43.10
#